data_AF-A0A1N7P071-F1
#
_entry.id   AF-A0A1N7P071-F1
#
_cell.length_a   1.000
_cell.length_b   1.000
_cell.length_c   1.000
_cell.angle_alpha   90.00
_cell.angle_beta   90.00
_cell.angle_gamma   90.00
#
_symmetry.space_group_name_H-M   'P 1'
#
loop_
_entity.id
_entity.type
_entity.pdbx_description
1 polymer ?
#
loop_
_entity_poly.entity_id
_entity_poly.type
_entity_poly.pdbx_seq_one_letter_code
_entity_poly.pdbx_strand_id
1 'polypeptide(L)'
;MEIDGIKAVAESSDKLLTWSLAVIGGTIGTILGTNYKHPNGIGKWMYLLFLPGWICLGVSFYNGTQVEDILNASMAYTNSIDSTGERLMAIVDVYEHQRLFFYYSLLFFGIWLAFYVVWWIISSDTKTKTNDTL
;
A
#
# COMPACT_ATOMS: atom_id res chain seq x y z
N MET A 1 1.31 -28.86 12.67
CA MET A 1 2.57 -28.17 12.36
C MET A 1 2.52 -27.48 10.99
N GLU A 2 2.20 -28.15 9.88
CA GLU A 2 2.12 -27.46 8.57
C GLU A 2 0.93 -26.50 8.40
N ILE A 3 -0.27 -26.85 8.89
CA ILE A 3 -1.43 -25.94 8.83
C ILE A 3 -1.22 -24.68 9.67
N ASP A 4 -0.44 -24.77 10.74
CA ASP A 4 -0.13 -23.63 11.61
C ASP A 4 0.75 -22.61 10.88
N GLY A 5 1.69 -23.08 10.04
CA GLY A 5 2.53 -22.23 9.19
C GLY A 5 1.72 -21.50 8.11
N ILE A 6 0.82 -22.22 7.44
CA ILE A 6 -0.10 -21.65 6.43
C ILE A 6 -0.97 -20.54 7.06
N LYS A 7 -1.53 -20.78 8.24
CA LYS A 7 -2.33 -19.78 8.97
C LYS A 7 -1.52 -18.56 9.39
N ALA A 8 -0.28 -18.74 9.85
CA ALA A 8 0.59 -17.63 10.25
C ALA A 8 0.94 -16.70 9.07
N VAL A 9 1.15 -17.25 7.87
CA VAL A 9 1.38 -16.46 6.66
C VAL A 9 0.12 -15.71 6.25
N ALA A 10 -1.05 -16.35 6.31
CA ALA A 10 -2.32 -15.70 6.01
C ALA A 10 -2.62 -14.53 6.98
N GLU A 11 -2.43 -14.72 8.29
CA GLU A 11 -2.62 -13.64 9.27
C GLU A 11 -1.67 -12.46 9.00
N SER A 12 -0.47 -12.74 8.47
CA SER A 12 0.49 -11.70 8.08
C SER A 12 0.07 -10.99 6.78
N SER A 13 -0.58 -11.69 5.85
CA SER A 13 -1.19 -11.11 4.65
C SER A 13 -2.34 -10.15 5.02
N ASP A 14 -3.22 -10.55 5.93
CA ASP A 14 -4.36 -9.73 6.38
C ASP A 14 -3.90 -8.41 7.01
N LYS A 15 -2.78 -8.44 7.73
CA LYS A 15 -2.13 -7.23 8.27
C LYS A 15 -1.66 -6.31 7.15
N LEU A 16 -1.04 -6.85 6.09
CA LEU A 16 -0.63 -6.08 4.91
C LEU A 16 -1.84 -5.49 4.17
N LEU A 17 -2.95 -6.23 4.04
CA LEU A 17 -4.20 -5.72 3.47
C LEU A 17 -4.74 -4.56 4.31
N THR A 18 -4.81 -4.72 5.63
CA THR A 18 -5.24 -3.67 6.55
C THR A 18 -4.39 -2.40 6.41
N TRP A 19 -3.07 -2.55 6.35
CA TRP A 19 -2.15 -1.42 6.16
C TRP A 19 -2.30 -0.80 4.77
N SER A 20 -2.57 -1.60 3.75
CA SER A 20 -2.86 -1.11 2.40
C SER A 20 -4.14 -0.24 2.39
N LEU A 21 -5.20 -0.68 3.07
CA LEU A 21 -6.42 0.12 3.26
C LEU A 21 -6.15 1.43 4.02
N ALA A 22 -5.29 1.40 5.04
CA ALA A 22 -4.91 2.61 5.77
C ALA A 22 -4.16 3.60 4.87
N VAL A 23 -3.26 3.11 4.00
CA VAL A 23 -2.57 3.94 3.00
C VAL A 23 -3.55 4.52 1.97
N ILE A 24 -4.51 3.73 1.48
CA ILE A 24 -5.59 4.21 0.60
C ILE A 24 -6.41 5.30 1.30
N GLY A 25 -6.86 5.04 2.52
CA GLY A 25 -7.63 6.00 3.31
C GLY A 25 -6.85 7.28 3.59
N GLY A 26 -5.56 7.17 3.92
CA GLY A 26 -4.69 8.32 4.15
C GLY A 26 -4.45 9.13 2.87
N THR A 27 -4.24 8.49 1.74
CA THR A 27 -4.02 9.16 0.45
C THR A 27 -5.29 9.85 -0.05
N ILE A 28 -6.45 9.19 0.01
CA ILE A 28 -7.76 9.79 -0.31
C ILE A 28 -8.09 10.93 0.68
N GLY A 29 -7.91 10.69 1.97
CA GLY A 29 -8.18 11.68 3.02
C GLY A 29 -7.32 12.92 2.87
N THR A 30 -6.06 12.76 2.43
CA THR A 30 -5.19 13.88 2.07
C THR A 30 -5.80 14.66 0.91
N ILE A 31 -6.19 14.00 -0.19
CA ILE A 31 -6.79 14.66 -1.38
C ILE A 31 -8.10 15.39 -1.06
N LEU A 32 -8.98 14.78 -0.27
CA LEU A 32 -10.31 15.32 0.06
C LEU A 32 -10.30 16.30 1.24
N GLY A 33 -9.27 16.26 2.07
CA GLY A 33 -9.02 17.16 3.19
C GLY A 33 -8.72 18.58 2.72
N THR A 34 -9.80 19.28 2.37
CA THR A 34 -10.06 20.72 2.57
C THR A 34 -8.84 21.67 2.45
N ASN A 35 -8.87 22.53 1.43
CA ASN A 35 -7.80 23.45 1.00
C ASN A 35 -6.58 22.78 0.35
N TYR A 36 -6.80 21.79 -0.50
CA TYR A 36 -5.81 21.42 -1.51
C TYR A 36 -5.56 22.64 -2.41
N LYS A 37 -4.58 23.48 -2.04
CA LYS A 37 -4.04 24.49 -2.93
C LYS A 37 -3.51 23.74 -4.13
N HIS A 38 -4.23 23.81 -5.25
CA HIS A 38 -3.74 23.24 -6.49
C HIS A 38 -2.37 23.84 -6.78
N PRO A 39 -1.30 23.04 -6.81
CA PRO A 39 -0.01 23.56 -7.21
C PRO A 39 -0.10 23.95 -8.69
N ASN A 40 -0.02 25.25 -8.97
CA ASN A 40 0.17 25.74 -10.33
C ASN A 40 1.65 25.50 -10.71
N GLY A 41 1.90 24.83 -11.84
CA GLY A 41 3.26 24.54 -12.35
C GLY A 41 3.79 23.14 -12.00
N ILE A 42 5.05 23.07 -11.53
CA ILE A 42 5.84 21.83 -11.35
C ILE A 42 5.21 20.84 -10.35
N GLY A 43 4.39 21.29 -9.40
CA GLY A 43 3.70 20.40 -8.46
C GLY A 43 2.61 19.51 -9.08
N LYS A 44 2.23 19.74 -10.36
CA LYS A 44 1.38 18.79 -11.10
C LYS A 44 2.07 17.45 -11.35
N TRP A 45 3.39 17.43 -11.46
CA TRP A 45 4.17 16.21 -11.70
C TRP A 45 4.19 15.28 -10.48
N MET A 46 3.91 15.80 -9.27
CA MET A 46 3.78 14.95 -8.09
C MET A 46 2.57 14.01 -8.18
N TYR A 47 1.50 14.38 -8.90
CA TYR A 47 0.36 13.47 -9.10
C TYR A 47 0.71 12.29 -10.02
N LEU A 48 1.77 12.38 -10.82
CA LEU A 48 2.24 11.24 -11.62
C LEU A 48 2.89 10.15 -10.76
N LEU A 49 3.45 10.46 -9.59
CA LEU A 49 3.94 9.44 -8.65
C LEU A 49 2.81 8.68 -7.95
N PHE A 50 1.60 9.22 -7.98
CA PHE A 50 0.43 8.58 -7.40
C PHE A 50 0.03 7.33 -8.21
N LEU A 51 0.01 7.44 -9.54
CA LEU A 51 -0.32 6.33 -10.44
C LEU A 51 0.50 5.04 -10.21
N PRO A 52 1.84 5.05 -10.21
CA PRO A 52 2.63 3.84 -9.95
C PRO A 52 2.43 3.33 -8.52
N GLY A 53 2.28 4.22 -7.53
CA GLY A 53 1.99 3.83 -6.14
C GLY A 53 0.68 3.05 -6.02
N TRP A 54 -0.39 3.50 -6.70
CA TRP A 54 -1.69 2.83 -6.73
C TRP A 54 -1.67 1.51 -7.51
N ILE A 55 -0.94 1.45 -8.63
CA ILE A 55 -0.78 0.20 -9.39
C ILE A 55 -0.07 -0.84 -8.53
N CYS A 56 1.05 -0.49 -7.89
CA CYS A 56 1.77 -1.39 -6.99
C CYS A 56 0.90 -1.82 -5.79
N LEU A 57 0.13 -0.91 -5.22
CA LEU A 57 -0.76 -1.21 -4.10
C LEU A 57 -1.92 -2.13 -4.52
N GLY A 58 -2.48 -1.93 -5.72
CA GLY A 58 -3.52 -2.79 -6.29
C GLY A 58 -3.00 -4.20 -6.57
N VAL A 59 -1.78 -4.34 -7.09
CA VAL A 59 -1.13 -5.66 -7.28
C VAL A 59 -0.88 -6.35 -5.94
N SER A 60 -0.42 -5.61 -4.92
CA SER A 60 -0.30 -6.14 -3.56
C SER A 60 -1.64 -6.64 -3.03
N PHE A 61 -2.72 -5.89 -3.25
CA PHE A 61 -4.07 -6.27 -2.80
C PHE A 61 -4.56 -7.56 -3.47
N TYR A 62 -4.36 -7.68 -4.79
CA TYR A 62 -4.71 -8.88 -5.57
C TYR A 62 -3.95 -10.12 -5.09
N ASN A 63 -2.65 -9.99 -4.81
CA ASN A 63 -1.87 -11.09 -4.26
C ASN A 63 -2.33 -11.47 -2.84
N GLY A 64 -2.76 -10.51 -2.03
CA GLY A 64 -3.34 -10.78 -0.72
C GLY A 64 -4.63 -11.61 -0.79
N THR A 65 -5.53 -11.31 -1.74
CA THR A 65 -6.74 -12.11 -1.97
C THR A 65 -6.41 -13.54 -2.43
N GLN A 66 -5.33 -13.72 -3.19
CA GLN A 66 -4.87 -15.04 -3.61
C GLN A 66 -4.33 -15.87 -2.43
N VAL A 67 -3.69 -15.25 -1.43
CA VAL A 67 -3.27 -15.95 -0.20
C VAL A 67 -4.48 -16.49 0.57
N GLU A 68 -5.55 -15.70 0.68
CA GLU A 68 -6.81 -16.12 1.32
C GLU A 68 -7.49 -17.27 0.54
N ASP A 69 -7.50 -17.21 -0.79
CA ASP A 69 -8.08 -18.25 -1.64
C ASP A 69 -7.33 -19.59 -1.50
N ILE A 70 -5.99 -19.58 -1.48
CA ILE A 70 -5.19 -20.79 -1.30
C ILE A 70 -5.36 -21.34 0.13
N LEU A 71 -5.46 -20.47 1.14
CA LEU A 71 -5.79 -20.87 2.51
C LEU A 71 -7.15 -21.58 2.57
N ASN A 72 -8.19 -20.98 1.98
CA ASN A 72 -9.54 -21.56 1.96
C ASN A 72 -9.56 -22.91 1.22
N ALA A 73 -8.87 -23.01 0.09
CA ALA A 73 -8.70 -24.26 -0.63
C ALA A 73 -7.96 -25.32 0.21
N SER A 74 -6.93 -24.92 0.98
CA SER A 74 -6.17 -25.81 1.84
C SER A 74 -7.00 -26.38 3.00
N MET A 75 -7.90 -25.57 3.57
CA MET A 75 -8.82 -26.01 4.63
C MET A 75 -9.94 -26.92 4.09
N ALA A 76 -10.45 -26.64 2.89
CA ALA A 76 -11.51 -27.44 2.26
C ALA A 76 -11.03 -28.83 1.79
N TYR A 77 -9.79 -28.96 1.28
CA TYR A 77 -9.24 -30.20 0.73
C TYR A 77 -8.23 -30.88 1.67
N THR A 78 -8.65 -31.16 2.91
CA THR A 78 -7.81 -31.77 3.98
C THR A 78 -7.46 -33.27 3.74
N ASN A 79 -7.95 -33.93 2.68
CA ASN A 79 -7.82 -35.39 2.51
C ASN A 79 -6.60 -35.90 1.69
N SER A 80 -5.69 -35.04 1.22
CA SER A 80 -4.49 -35.47 0.47
C SER A 80 -3.20 -35.13 1.23
N ILE A 81 -2.81 -36.06 2.10
CA ILE A 81 -1.70 -36.00 3.08
C ILE A 81 -0.32 -35.68 2.46
N ASP A 82 -0.16 -35.70 1.13
CA ASP A 82 1.14 -35.55 0.45
C ASP A 82 1.37 -34.16 -0.20
N SER A 83 0.40 -33.25 -0.13
CA SER A 83 0.42 -31.97 -0.89
C SER A 83 0.58 -30.70 -0.03
N THR A 84 0.72 -30.84 1.27
CA THR A 84 0.69 -29.70 2.20
C THR A 84 1.96 -28.84 2.10
N GLY A 85 3.12 -29.45 1.87
CA GLY A 85 4.39 -28.74 1.66
C GLY A 85 4.41 -27.90 0.38
N GLU A 86 3.89 -28.42 -0.74
CA GLU A 86 3.78 -27.67 -1.99
C GLU A 86 2.84 -26.47 -1.86
N ARG A 87 1.71 -26.64 -1.14
CA ARG A 87 0.76 -25.55 -0.86
C ARG A 87 1.39 -24.47 0.02
N LEU A 88 2.20 -24.85 1.01
CA LEU A 88 2.93 -23.89 1.84
C LEU A 88 3.92 -23.07 1.00
N MET A 89 4.67 -23.71 0.10
CA MET A 89 5.59 -23.00 -0.79
C MET A 89 4.86 -22.04 -1.73
N ALA A 90 3.70 -22.44 -2.27
CA ALA A 90 2.88 -21.58 -3.11
C ALA A 90 2.35 -20.34 -2.35
N ILE A 91 1.86 -20.52 -1.12
CA ILE A 91 1.42 -19.40 -0.28
C ILE A 91 2.57 -18.45 0.06
N VAL A 92 3.74 -19.01 0.41
CA VAL A 92 4.92 -18.19 0.74
C VAL A 92 5.36 -17.38 -0.47
N ASP A 93 5.43 -17.97 -1.66
CA ASP A 93 5.83 -17.26 -2.89
C ASP A 93 4.88 -16.09 -3.24
N VAL A 94 3.56 -16.32 -3.17
CA VAL A 94 2.56 -15.27 -3.41
C VAL A 94 2.65 -14.17 -2.34
N TYR A 95 2.87 -14.54 -1.08
CA TYR A 95 3.04 -13.59 0.02
C TYR A 95 4.32 -12.75 -0.13
N GLU A 96 5.43 -13.33 -0.59
CA GLU A 96 6.64 -12.57 -0.86
C GLU A 96 6.44 -11.53 -1.95
N HIS A 97 5.73 -11.88 -3.02
CA HIS A 97 5.35 -10.95 -4.07
C HIS A 97 4.44 -9.83 -3.53
N GLN A 98 3.40 -10.16 -2.76
CA GLN A 98 2.55 -9.17 -2.09
C GLN A 98 3.36 -8.18 -1.26
N ARG A 99 4.24 -8.70 -0.39
CA ARG A 99 5.10 -7.88 0.48
C ARG A 99 6.00 -6.95 -0.32
N LEU A 100 6.58 -7.43 -1.42
CA LEU A 100 7.50 -6.66 -2.26
C LEU A 100 6.78 -5.53 -3.01
N PHE A 101 5.59 -5.81 -3.58
CA PHE A 101 4.75 -4.78 -4.19
C PHE A 101 4.24 -3.75 -3.18
N PHE A 102 3.89 -4.19 -1.97
CA PHE A 102 3.53 -3.30 -0.87
C PHE A 102 4.68 -2.35 -0.52
N TYR A 103 5.92 -2.86 -0.38
CA TYR A 103 7.07 -2.00 -0.12
C TYR A 103 7.33 -0.99 -1.23
N TYR A 104 7.20 -1.38 -2.49
CA TYR A 104 7.31 -0.41 -3.59
C TYR A 104 6.25 0.67 -3.52
N SER A 105 4.99 0.30 -3.22
CA SER A 105 3.92 1.30 -3.03
C SER A 105 4.24 2.29 -1.91
N LEU A 106 4.77 1.81 -0.78
CA LEU A 106 5.18 2.64 0.35
C LEU A 106 6.34 3.57 -0.01
N LEU A 107 7.31 3.12 -0.79
CA LEU A 107 8.40 3.98 -1.27
C LEU A 107 7.85 5.11 -2.15
N PHE A 108 6.95 4.81 -3.09
CA PHE A 108 6.34 5.84 -3.94
C PHE A 108 5.51 6.84 -3.13
N PHE A 109 4.65 6.37 -2.22
CA PHE A 109 3.86 7.27 -1.39
C PHE A 109 4.71 8.05 -0.37
N GLY A 110 5.75 7.43 0.18
CA GLY A 110 6.68 8.08 1.12
C GLY A 110 7.48 9.20 0.46
N ILE A 111 8.05 8.94 -0.72
CA ILE A 111 8.75 9.96 -1.52
C ILE A 111 7.79 11.08 -1.90
N TRP A 112 6.59 10.74 -2.36
CA TRP A 112 5.56 11.72 -2.70
C TRP A 112 5.20 12.62 -1.51
N LEU A 113 5.00 12.03 -0.32
CA LEU A 113 4.64 12.76 0.89
C LEU A 113 5.78 13.67 1.37
N ALA A 114 7.04 13.22 1.27
CA ALA A 114 8.19 14.05 1.59
C ALA A 114 8.28 15.29 0.69
N PHE A 115 8.14 15.13 -0.63
CA PHE A 115 8.10 16.25 -1.56
C PHE A 115 6.93 17.20 -1.27
N TYR A 116 5.77 16.64 -0.90
CA TYR A 116 4.58 17.42 -0.56
C TYR A 116 4.82 18.29 0.67
N VAL A 117 5.37 17.73 1.74
CA VAL A 117 5.67 18.48 2.97
C VAL A 117 6.69 19.58 2.71
N VAL A 118 7.77 19.29 1.96
CA VAL A 118 8.77 20.30 1.61
C VAL A 118 8.15 21.45 0.80
N TRP A 119 7.37 21.14 -0.22
CA TRP A 119 6.68 22.16 -1.01
C TRP A 119 5.68 22.97 -0.19
N TRP A 120 4.94 22.31 0.71
CA TRP A 120 3.98 22.94 1.61
C TRP A 120 4.65 23.96 2.53
N ILE A 121 5.76 23.58 3.16
CA ILE A 121 6.53 24.47 4.04
C ILE A 121 6.96 25.73 3.29
N ILE A 122 7.57 25.57 2.11
CA ILE A 122 8.02 26.71 1.28
C ILE A 122 6.84 27.61 0.86
N SER A 123 5.71 27.01 0.51
CA SER A 123 4.51 27.73 0.07
C SER A 123 3.71 28.35 1.22
N SER A 124 3.94 27.92 2.46
CA SER A 124 3.36 28.53 3.66
C SER A 124 4.08 29.82 4.05
N ASP A 125 5.40 29.89 3.92
CA ASP A 125 6.20 31.09 4.23
C ASP A 125 5.90 32.30 3.32
N THR A 126 5.44 32.03 2.09
CA THR A 126 5.13 33.10 1.13
C THR A 126 3.83 33.84 1.43
N LYS A 127 2.92 33.29 2.24
CA LYS A 127 1.68 33.97 2.60
C LYS A 127 1.85 35.01 3.72
N THR A 128 2.82 34.81 4.61
CA THR A 128 2.98 35.64 5.81
C THR A 128 3.53 37.02 5.46
N LYS A 129 4.47 37.12 4.50
CA LYS A 129 5.12 38.39 4.14
C LYS A 129 4.23 39.40 3.42
N THR A 130 3.12 38.98 2.82
CA THR A 130 2.24 39.87 2.03
C THR A 130 1.21 40.60 2.90
N ASN A 131 0.94 40.11 4.11
CA ASN A 131 -0.03 40.73 5.02
C ASN A 131 0.57 41.84 5.90
N ASP A 132 1.90 41.92 6.00
CA ASP A 132 2.59 42.94 6.81
C ASP A 132 2.96 44.21 6.02
N THR A 133 2.59 44.28 4.74
CA THR A 133 2.87 45.41 3.83
C THR A 133 1.61 46.20 3.41
N LEU A 134 0.47 45.98 4.07
CA LEU A 134 -0.76 46.75 3.86
C LEU A 134 -1.15 47.52 5.12
#